data_AF-A0A4R2LEL9-F1
#
_entry.id   AF-A0A4R2LEL9-F1
#
_cell.length_a   1.000
_cell.length_b   1.000
_cell.length_c   1.000
_cell.angle_alpha   90.00
_cell.angle_beta   90.00
_cell.angle_gamma   90.00
#
_symmetry.space_group_name_H-M   'P 1'
#
loop_
_entity.id
_entity.type
_entity.pdbx_description
1 polymer ?
#
loop_
_entity_poly.entity_id
_entity_poly.type
_entity_poly.pdbx_seq_one_letter_code
_entity_poly.pdbx_strand_id
1 'polypeptide(L)' 'MITKAYSVRLADLKSISPKAYKATAFDGSSAIIPKSMVFGRDDEVQKTSSYWIAAFILEKEDCKLQYSHKKVKWFNKK' A
#
# COMPACT_ATOMS: atom_id res chain seq x y z
N MET A 1 2.70 18.65 -0.62
CA MET A 1 1.30 18.15 -0.63
C MET A 1 1.21 17.02 0.37
N ILE A 2 0.18 17.01 1.23
CA ILE A 2 0.01 15.97 2.23
C ILE A 2 -0.85 14.84 1.64
N THR A 3 -0.37 13.60 1.68
CA THR A 3 -1.06 12.42 1.15
C THR A 3 -1.49 11.52 2.30
N LYS A 4 -2.78 11.17 2.33
CA LYS A 4 -3.34 10.16 3.23
C LYS A 4 -2.89 8.76 2.79
N ALA A 5 -2.46 7.94 3.72
CA ALA A 5 -2.09 6.55 3.46
C ALA A 5 -2.67 5.61 4.53
N TYR A 6 -2.96 4.37 4.11
CA TYR A 6 -3.34 3.29 5.01
C TYR A 6 -2.17 2.31 5.17
N SER A 7 -2.08 1.68 6.34
CA SER A 7 -1.21 0.52 6.52
C SER A 7 -1.89 -0.71 5.93
N VAL A 8 -1.32 -1.23 4.85
CA VAL A 8 -1.84 -2.37 4.11
C VAL A 8 -0.98 -3.58 4.38
N ARG A 9 -1.60 -4.63 4.90
CA ARG A 9 -0.97 -5.92 5.17
C ARG A 9 -0.88 -6.72 3.88
N LEU A 10 0.33 -6.98 3.38
CA LEU A 10 0.56 -7.69 2.13
C LEU A 10 1.19 -9.07 2.39
N ALA A 11 0.74 -10.06 1.63
CA ALA A 11 1.43 -11.34 1.54
C ALA A 11 2.71 -11.20 0.70
N ASP A 12 2.65 -10.41 -0.38
CA ASP A 12 3.80 -10.12 -1.24
C ASP A 12 3.73 -8.70 -1.83
N LEU A 13 4.89 -8.07 -2.01
CA LEU A 13 5.04 -6.80 -2.71
C LEU A 13 6.23 -6.91 -3.66
N LYS A 14 5.93 -7.23 -4.93
CA LYS A 14 6.94 -7.51 -5.95
C LYS A 14 7.12 -6.34 -6.89
N SER A 15 8.37 -5.91 -7.12
CA SER A 15 8.68 -4.95 -8.18
C SER A 15 8.47 -5.61 -9.54
N ILE A 16 7.50 -5.13 -10.32
CA ILE A 16 7.22 -5.67 -11.67
C ILE A 16 7.75 -4.76 -12.77
N SER A 17 8.02 -3.49 -12.47
CA SER A 17 8.65 -2.55 -13.38
C SER A 17 9.42 -1.47 -12.60
N PRO A 18 10.19 -0.59 -13.28
CA PRO A 18 10.82 0.55 -12.61
C PRO A 18 9.82 1.46 -11.89
N LYS A 19 8.57 1.53 -12.36
CA LYS A 19 7.55 2.47 -11.87
C LYS A 19 6.41 1.82 -11.07
N ALA A 20 6.32 0.49 -11.02
CA ALA A 20 5.19 -0.18 -10.36
C ALA A 20 5.60 -1.41 -9.54
N TYR A 21 4.80 -1.65 -8.49
CA TYR A 21 4.75 -2.89 -7.73
C TYR A 21 3.48 -3.67 -8.07
N LYS A 22 3.55 -4.99 -7.98
CA LYS A 22 2.39 -5.86 -7.78
C LYS A 22 2.26 -6.13 -6.29
N ALA A 23 1.17 -5.66 -5.69
CA ALA A 23 0.82 -5.92 -4.30
C ALA A 23 -0.18 -7.07 -4.24
N THR A 24 0.06 -8.06 -3.38
CA THR A 24 -0.82 -9.20 -3.15
C THR A 24 -1.17 -9.26 -1.67
N ALA A 25 -2.46 -9.23 -1.34
CA ALA A 25 -2.95 -9.36 0.03
C ALA A 25 -3.08 -10.85 0.43
N PHE A 26 -3.32 -11.10 1.72
CA PHE A 26 -3.38 -12.46 2.28
C PHE A 26 -4.62 -13.26 1.84
N ASP A 27 -5.64 -12.59 1.32
CA ASP A 27 -6.82 -13.23 0.72
C ASP A 27 -6.61 -13.62 -0.75
N GLY A 28 -5.41 -13.38 -1.31
CA GLY A 28 -5.07 -13.64 -2.70
C GLY A 28 -5.45 -12.51 -3.66
N SER A 29 -6.13 -11.47 -3.18
CA SER A 29 -6.44 -10.28 -3.97
C SER A 29 -5.16 -9.51 -4.33
N SER A 30 -5.11 -8.89 -5.51
CA SER A 30 -3.90 -8.20 -5.97
C SER A 30 -4.20 -6.96 -6.80
N ALA A 31 -3.27 -6.00 -6.74
CA ALA A 31 -3.36 -4.74 -7.48
C ALA A 31 -1.98 -4.25 -7.93
N ILE A 32 -1.96 -3.45 -9.01
CA ILE A 32 -0.76 -2.77 -9.49
C ILE A 32 -0.71 -1.38 -8.84
N ILE A 33 0.35 -1.14 -8.07
CA ILE A 33 0.51 0.10 -7.31
C ILE A 33 1.73 0.86 -7.83
N PRO A 34 1.62 2.14 -8.21
CA PRO A 34 2.78 2.95 -8.56
C PRO A 34 3.75 3.05 -7.38
N LYS A 35 5.07 2.92 -7.63
CA LYS A 35 6.07 3.00 -6.55
C LYS A 35 6.02 4.33 -5.81
N SER A 36 5.68 5.40 -6.52
CA SER A 36 5.53 6.75 -5.97
C SER A 36 4.38 6.90 -4.97
N MET A 37 3.52 5.88 -4.84
CA MET A 37 2.37 5.79 -3.94
C MET A 37 2.56 4.77 -2.80
N VAL A 38 3.74 4.16 -2.72
CA VAL A 38 4.17 3.34 -1.59
C VAL A 38 5.19 4.16 -0.79
N PHE A 39 4.88 4.47 0.46
CA PHE A 39 5.68 5.36 1.31
C PHE A 39 6.69 4.63 2.20
N GLY A 40 6.76 3.30 2.11
CA GLY A 40 7.66 2.46 2.89
C GLY A 40 6.93 1.41 3.72
N ARG A 41 7.70 0.69 4.54
CA ARG A 41 7.17 -0.31 5.47
C ARG A 41 6.51 0.36 6.67
N ASP A 42 5.54 -0.34 7.24
CA ASP A 42 4.97 -0.01 8.54
C ASP A 42 5.71 -0.78 9.65
N ASP A 43 6.83 -0.21 10.09
CA ASP A 43 7.76 -0.84 11.05
C ASP A 43 7.22 -0.95 12.48
N GLU A 44 6.06 -0.34 12.78
CA GLU A 44 5.38 -0.52 14.07
C GLU A 44 4.78 -1.93 14.21
N VAL A 45 4.63 -2.68 13.11
CA VAL A 45 4.07 -4.04 13.12
C VAL A 45 5.20 -5.07 13.03
N GLN A 46 5.80 -5.40 14.19
CA GLN A 46 7.00 -6.26 14.32
C GLN A 46 6.92 -7.67 13.71
N LYS A 47 5.78 -8.10 13.14
CA LYS A 47 5.61 -9.46 12.58
C LYS A 47 4.92 -9.49 11.22
N THR A 48 4.83 -8.37 10.51
CA THR A 48 3.97 -8.33 9.32
C THR A 48 4.53 -7.46 8.20
N SER A 49 4.52 -8.01 6.98
CA SER A 49 4.83 -7.31 5.73
C SER A 49 3.78 -6.24 5.40
N SER A 50 3.67 -5.23 6.25
CA SER A 50 2.75 -4.11 6.10
C SER A 50 3.45 -2.91 5.46
N TYR A 51 2.74 -2.23 4.57
CA TYR A 51 3.27 -1.09 3.82
C TYR A 51 2.30 0.08 3.84
N TRP A 52 2.84 1.29 3.88
CA TRP A 52 2.06 2.51 3.75
C TRP A 52 1.75 2.78 2.28
N ILE A 53 0.47 2.71 1.91
CA ILE A 53 0.02 2.92 0.53
C ILE A 53 -0.99 4.07 0.49
N ALA A 54 -0.86 4.94 -0.51
CA ALA A 54 -1.73 6.10 -0.69
C ALA A 54 -3.22 5.70 -0.76
N ALA A 55 -4.05 6.34 0.07
CA ALA A 55 -5.47 6.05 0.20
C ALA A 55 -6.22 6.19 -1.13
N PHE A 56 -5.95 7.25 -1.89
CA PHE A 56 -6.64 7.51 -3.16
C PHE A 56 -6.38 6.46 -4.24
N ILE A 57 -5.31 5.65 -4.15
CA ILE A 57 -5.08 4.52 -5.05
C ILE A 57 -5.90 3.30 -4.60
N LEU A 58 -5.96 3.09 -3.29
CA LEU A 58 -6.70 1.98 -2.68
C LEU A 58 -8.22 2.15 -2.77
N GLU A 59 -8.70 3.39 -2.82
CA GLU A 59 -10.12 3.74 -2.89
C GLU A 59 -10.68 3.72 -4.33
N LYS A 60 -9.85 3.45 -5.35
CA LYS A 60 -10.33 3.31 -6.73
C LYS A 60 -11.05 1.97 -6.93
N GLU A 61 -12.10 1.99 -7.72
CA GLU A 61 -12.90 0.79 -8.05
C GLU A 61 -12.08 -0.31 -8.76
N ASP A 62 -11.05 0.07 -9.53
CA ASP A 62 -10.16 -0.88 -10.22
C ASP A 62 -9.10 -1.49 -9.28
N CYS A 63 -8.91 -0.93 -8.08
CA CYS A 63 -7.97 -1.43 -7.08
C CYS A 63 -8.63 -2.52 -6.22
N LYS A 64 -8.55 -3.77 -6.69
CA LYS A 64 -9.11 -4.94 -6.01
C LYS A 64 -8.21 -5.48 -4.89
N LEU A 65 -7.54 -4.62 -4.12
CA LEU A 65 -6.69 -5.05 -3.02
C LEU A 65 -7.48 -5.01 -1.71
N GLN A 66 -7.40 -6.06 -0.90
CA GLN A 66 -7.99 -6.04 0.45
C GLN A 66 -7.11 -5.23 1.41
N TYR A 67 -7.72 -4.32 2.16
CA TYR A 67 -7.05 -3.50 3.17
C TYR A 67 -8.01 -3.06 4.30
N SER A 68 -7.47 -2.40 5.32
CA SER A 68 -8.23 -1.86 6.44
C SER A 68 -8.05 -0.35 6.56
N HIS A 69 -9.13 0.37 6.85
CA HIS A 69 -9.10 1.81 7.13
C HIS A 69 -8.67 2.15 8.56
N LYS A 70 -8.36 1.15 9.40
CA LYS A 70 -8.09 1.34 10.84
C LYS A 70 -6.83 2.16 11.11
N LYS A 71 -5.74 1.90 10.38
CA LYS A 71 -4.44 2.51 10.63
C LYS A 71 -4.11 3.51 9.52
N VAL A 72 -4.07 4.79 9.88
CA VAL A 72 -3.95 5.93 8.96
C VAL A 72 -2.70 6.74 9.30
N LYS A 73 -1.98 7.19 8.28
CA LYS A 73 -0.87 8.14 8.43
C LYS A 73 -0.87 9.16 7.29
N TRP A 74 -0.43 10.37 7.57
CA TRP A 74 -0.31 11.44 6.58
C TRP A 74 1.15 11.66 6.24
N PHE A 75 1.48 11.59 4.95
CA PHE A 75 2.83 11.79 4.44
C PHE A 75 2.93 13.13 3.73
N ASN A 76 3.94 13.94 4.10
CA ASN A 76 4.23 15.17 3.37
C ASN A 76 5.32 14.88 2.34
N LYS A 77 4.95 14.86 1.07
CA LYS A 77 5.91 14.74 -0.02
C LYS A 77 6.49 16.14 -0.25
N LYS A 78 7.73 16.36 0.20
CA LYS A 78 8.55 17.52 -0.15
C LYS A 78 9.01 17.42 -1.60
#